data_AF-A0A416Z7U7-F1
#
_entry.id   AF-A0A416Z7U7-F1
#
_cell.length_a   1.000
_cell.length_b   1.000
_cell.length_c   1.000
_cell.angle_alpha   90.00
_cell.angle_beta   90.00
_cell.angle_gamma   90.00
#
_symmetry.space_group_name_H-M   'P 1'
#
loop_
_entity.id
_entity.type
_entity.pdbx_description
1 polymer ?
#
loop_
_entity_poly.entity_id
_entity_poly.type
_entity_poly.pdbx_seq_one_letter_code
_entity_poly.pdbx_strand_id
1 'polypeptide(L)' 'MDKERMATLEAIESHGAENGWVAPMTEEDREFFAYFHSVFKRYNISPSKATRLEYDFVTRVAESEFYLQKANA' A
#
# COMPACT_ATOMS: atom_id res chain seq x y z
N MET A 1 18.18 -5.16 -1.00
CA MET A 1 17.48 -6.45 -0.83
C MET A 1 17.87 -7.33 -2.00
N ASP A 2 18.23 -8.58 -1.74
CA ASP A 2 18.78 -9.48 -2.75
C ASP A 2 17.70 -9.96 -3.73
N LYS A 3 18.06 -10.09 -5.01
CA LYS A 3 17.12 -10.50 -6.08
C LYS A 3 16.52 -11.88 -5.83
N GLU A 4 17.30 -12.82 -5.31
CA GLU A 4 16.85 -14.17 -4.99
C GLU A 4 15.78 -14.18 -3.88
N ARG A 5 15.97 -13.32 -2.87
CA ARG A 5 15.00 -13.13 -1.79
C ARG A 5 13.68 -12.56 -2.32
N MET A 6 13.73 -11.64 -3.28
CA MET A 6 12.52 -11.10 -3.92
C MET A 6 11.74 -12.15 -4.70
N ALA A 7 12.42 -12.94 -5.53
CA ALA A 7 11.77 -14.00 -6.28
C ALA A 7 11.09 -15.04 -5.35
N THR A 8 11.70 -15.31 -4.19
CA THR A 8 11.12 -16.20 -3.19
C THR A 8 9.84 -15.63 -2.58
N LEU A 9 9.83 -14.32 -2.26
CA LEU A 9 8.66 -13.66 -1.70
C LEU A 9 7.51 -13.61 -2.71
N GLU A 10 7.79 -13.29 -3.98
CA GLU A 10 6.81 -13.30 -5.06
C GLU A 10 6.18 -14.69 -5.23
N ALA A 11 6.98 -15.76 -5.19
CA ALA A 11 6.46 -17.12 -5.28
C ALA A 11 5.53 -17.50 -4.10
N ILE A 12 5.86 -17.06 -2.89
CA ILE A 12 5.02 -17.27 -1.70
C ILE A 12 3.70 -16.50 -1.82
N GLU A 13 3.75 -15.25 -2.28
CA GLU A 13 2.57 -14.41 -2.48
C GLU A 13 1.64 -15.01 -3.55
N SER A 14 2.18 -15.45 -4.69
CA SER A 14 1.39 -16.13 -5.73
C SER A 14 0.72 -17.39 -5.20
N HIS A 15 1.45 -18.23 -4.45
CA HIS A 15 0.87 -19.43 -3.84
C HIS A 15 -0.23 -19.09 -2.83
N GLY A 16 -0.03 -18.04 -2.03
CA GLY A 16 -1.06 -17.55 -1.11
C GLY A 16 -2.31 -17.05 -1.81
N ALA A 17 -2.16 -16.37 -2.96
CA ALA A 17 -3.27 -15.89 -3.77
C ALA A 17 -4.06 -17.03 -4.42
N GLU A 18 -3.38 -18.03 -4.99
CA GLU A 18 -4.01 -19.22 -5.59
C GLU A 18 -4.85 -20.00 -4.58
N ASN A 19 -4.39 -20.10 -3.33
CA ASN A 19 -5.10 -20.78 -2.25
C ASN A 19 -6.11 -19.88 -1.51
N GLY A 20 -6.24 -18.61 -1.90
CA GLY A 20 -7.15 -17.65 -1.29
C GLY A 20 -6.77 -17.20 0.12
N TRP A 21 -5.51 -17.39 0.54
CA TRP A 21 -5.00 -16.92 1.83
C TRP A 21 -4.68 -15.43 1.83
N VAL A 22 -4.32 -14.89 0.66
CA VAL A 22 -3.97 -13.49 0.45
C VAL A 22 -4.70 -13.01 -0.79
N ALA A 23 -5.21 -11.78 -0.78
CA ALA A 23 -5.75 -11.18 -1.99
C ALA A 23 -4.60 -10.87 -2.98
N PRO A 24 -4.72 -11.21 -4.27
CA PRO A 24 -3.70 -10.85 -5.25
C PRO A 24 -3.56 -9.33 -5.35
N MET A 25 -2.33 -8.83 -5.28
CA MET A 25 -2.03 -7.41 -5.42
C MET A 25 -2.32 -6.91 -6.84
N THR A 26 -3.33 -6.06 -7.00
CA THR A 26 -3.65 -5.44 -8.29
C THR A 26 -2.70 -4.29 -8.61
N GLU A 27 -2.73 -3.80 -9.86
CA GLU A 27 -1.96 -2.60 -10.22
C GLU A 27 -2.44 -1.36 -9.46
N GLU A 28 -3.76 -1.23 -9.26
CA GLU A 28 -4.34 -0.15 -8.46
C GLU A 28 -3.88 -0.20 -7.01
N ASP A 29 -3.80 -1.38 -6.40
CA ASP A 29 -3.29 -1.52 -5.03
C ASP A 29 -1.83 -1.03 -4.92
N ARG A 30 -0.99 -1.35 -5.91
CA ARG A 30 0.40 -0.88 -5.94
C ARG A 30 0.49 0.64 -6.06
N GLU A 31 -0.30 1.23 -6.95
CA GLU A 31 -0.41 2.68 -7.12
C GLU A 31 -0.89 3.35 -5.83
N PHE A 32 -1.93 2.81 -5.21
CA PHE A 32 -2.48 3.31 -3.96
C PHE A 32 -1.45 3.21 -2.84
N PHE A 33 -0.75 2.09 -2.66
CA PHE A 33 0.26 1.96 -1.61
C PHE A 33 1.45 2.90 -1.81
N ALA A 34 1.88 3.12 -3.06
CA ALA A 34 2.90 4.11 -3.36
C ALA A 34 2.42 5.53 -2.99
N TYR A 35 1.17 5.86 -3.33
CA TYR A 35 0.56 7.14 -2.97
C TYR A 35 0.38 7.31 -1.46
N PHE A 36 -0.19 6.32 -0.78
CA PHE A 36 -0.38 6.27 0.67
C PHE A 36 0.94 6.50 1.42
N HIS A 37 2.02 5.85 0.99
CA HIS A 37 3.35 6.09 1.56
C HIS A 37 3.85 7.52 1.31
N SER A 38 3.50 8.14 0.18
CA SER A 38 3.83 9.54 -0.08
C SER A 38 3.08 10.51 0.86
N VAL A 39 1.83 10.17 1.25
CA VAL A 39 1.03 10.96 2.20
C VAL A 39 1.65 10.93 3.60
N PHE A 40 2.12 9.77 4.07
CA PHE A 40 2.90 9.68 5.30
C PHE A 40 4.12 10.61 5.29
N LYS A 41 4.88 10.61 4.19
CA LYS A 41 6.04 11.51 4.03
C LYS A 41 5.63 12.98 4.03
N ARG A 42 4.52 13.32 3.37
CA ARG A 42 4.00 14.70 3.28
C ARG A 42 3.70 15.30 4.65
N TYR A 43 3.18 14.49 5.58
CA TYR A 43 2.88 14.92 6.94
C TYR A 43 3.99 14.62 7.96
N ASN A 44 5.15 14.12 7.51
CA ASN A 44 6.27 13.72 8.36
C ASN A 44 5.87 12.70 9.44
N ILE A 45 4.95 11.79 9.11
CA ILE A 45 4.48 10.73 9.99
C ILE A 45 5.20 9.44 9.60
N SER A 46 5.79 8.76 10.58
CA SER A 46 6.41 7.45 10.36
C SER A 46 5.35 6.35 10.56
N PRO A 47 5.05 5.50 9.54
CA PRO A 47 4.01 4.49 9.65
C PRO A 47 4.17 3.55 10.85
N SER A 48 5.42 3.18 11.19
CA SER A 48 5.73 2.29 12.30
C SER A 48 5.65 2.93 13.69
N LYS A 49 5.56 4.27 13.75
CA LYS A 49 5.44 5.03 15.01
C LYS A 49 4.13 5.81 15.09
N ALA A 50 3.28 5.73 14.07
CA ALA A 50 2.03 6.45 14.00
C ALA A 50 1.09 5.97 15.11
N THR A 51 0.53 6.93 15.82
CA THR A 51 -0.64 6.68 16.66
C THR A 51 -1.82 6.24 15.79
N ARG A 52 -2.82 5.60 16.40
CA ARG A 52 -4.05 5.22 15.69
C ARG A 52 -4.69 6.40 14.96
N LEU A 53 -4.72 7.57 15.60
CA LEU A 53 -5.30 8.78 15.02
C LEU A 53 -4.53 9.29 13.80
N GLU A 54 -3.20 9.29 13.86
CA GLU A 54 -2.35 9.68 12.73
C GLU A 54 -2.51 8.72 11.56
N TYR A 55 -2.58 7.42 11.84
CA TYR A 55 -2.80 6.41 10.81
C TYR A 55 -4.17 6.60 10.15
N ASP A 56 -5.23 6.73 10.94
CA ASP A 56 -6.59 6.93 10.44
C ASP A 56 -6.72 8.24 9.63
N PHE A 57 -6.02 9.29 10.07
CA PHE A 57 -5.92 10.55 9.33
C PHE A 57 -5.28 10.33 7.95
N VAL A 58 -4.10 9.70 7.90
CA VAL A 58 -3.37 9.46 6.64
C VAL A 58 -4.17 8.55 5.72
N THR A 59 -4.84 7.51 6.24
CA THR A 59 -5.72 6.63 5.45
C THR A 59 -6.85 7.41 4.78
N ARG A 60 -7.61 8.20 5.56
CA ARG A 60 -8.73 8.97 5.00
C ARG A 60 -8.29 9.98 3.96
N VAL A 61 -7.16 10.65 4.19
CA VAL A 61 -6.60 11.62 3.25
C VAL A 61 -6.16 10.92 1.96
N ALA A 62 -5.44 9.80 2.07
CA ALA A 62 -4.96 9.07 0.90
C ALA A 62 -6.12 8.50 0.08
N GLU A 63 -7.10 7.85 0.71
CA GLU A 63 -8.29 7.33 0.02
C GLU A 63 -9.05 8.46 -0.69
N SER A 64 -9.34 9.57 0.01
CA SER A 64 -10.09 10.67 -0.56
C SER A 64 -9.37 11.33 -1.74
N GLU A 65 -8.07 11.60 -1.62
CA GLU A 65 -7.32 12.28 -2.69
C GLU A 65 -7.04 11.34 -3.87
N PHE A 66 -6.69 10.08 -3.63
CA PHE A 66 -6.36 9.11 -4.68
C PHE A 66 -7.56 8.82 -5.58
N TYR A 67 -8.71 8.51 -4.99
CA TYR A 67 -9.91 8.19 -5.79
C TYR A 67 -10.49 9.44 -6.47
N LEU A 68 -10.35 10.63 -5.87
CA LEU A 68 -10.70 11.88 -6.53
C LEU A 68 -9.82 12.14 -7.77
N GLN A 69 -8.52 11.84 -7.70
CA GLN A 69 -7.62 11.97 -8.85
C GLN A 69 -7.98 10.97 -9.96
N LYS A 70 -8.22 9.70 -9.61
CA LYS A 70 -8.68 8.67 -10.57
C LYS A 70 -10.00 9.05 -11.26
N ALA A 71 -10.95 9.64 -10.52
CA ALA A 71 -12.24 10.05 -11.09
C ALA A 71 -12.14 11.25 -12.04
N ASN A 72 -11.08 12.05 -11.93
CA ASN A 72 -10.85 13.26 -12.75
C ASN A 72 -9.84 13.05 -13.88
N ALA A 73 -9.24 11.86 -14.00
CA ALA A 73 -8.28 11.48 -15.03
C ALA A 73 -8.99 10.86 -16.24
#